data_AF-A0A846JYI3-F1
#
_entry.id   AF-A0A846JYI3-F1
#
_cell.length_a   1.000
_cell.length_b   1.000
_cell.length_c   1.000
_cell.angle_alpha   90.00
_cell.angle_beta   90.00
_cell.angle_gamma   90.00
#
_symmetry.space_group_name_H-M   'P 1'
#
loop_
_entity.id
_entity.type
_entity.pdbx_description
1 polymer ?
#
loop_
_entity_poly.entity_id
_entity_poly.type
_entity_poly.pdbx_seq_one_letter_code
_entity_poly.pdbx_strand_id
1 'polypeptide(L)'
;MRNLKNIGTITKISEIILKYESDFNDGLNIQYKDNKDEFLKDLINEIKTNGVHELLEYYNFCLGWKNDTNSTFQQRKKLEDLILILEGQIQ
;
A
#
# COMPACT_ATOMS: atom_id res chain seq x y z
N MET A 1 9.41 -14.27 13.00
CA MET A 1 9.09 -13.34 11.89
C MET A 1 9.31 -14.09 10.58
N ARG A 2 8.23 -14.40 9.84
CA ARG A 2 8.34 -15.04 8.52
C ARG A 2 8.63 -13.94 7.51
N ASN A 3 9.89 -13.79 7.11
CA ASN A 3 10.26 -12.94 5.97
C ASN A 3 9.49 -13.43 4.74
N LEU A 4 8.80 -12.53 4.05
CA LEU A 4 8.31 -12.76 2.70
C LEU A 4 9.52 -13.11 1.83
N LYS A 5 9.76 -14.41 1.58
CA LYS A 5 10.95 -14.86 0.83
C LYS A 5 10.79 -14.76 -0.69
N ASN A 6 9.61 -14.40 -1.20
CA ASN A 6 9.36 -14.32 -2.63
C ASN A 6 9.45 -12.86 -3.12
N ILE A 7 10.60 -12.51 -3.71
CA ILE A 7 10.86 -11.19 -4.30
C ILE A 7 9.80 -10.82 -5.36
N GLY A 8 9.27 -11.79 -6.11
CA GLY A 8 8.21 -11.56 -7.09
C GLY A 8 6.89 -11.12 -6.44
N THR A 9 6.58 -11.64 -5.26
CA THR A 9 5.40 -11.23 -4.48
C THR A 9 5.58 -9.83 -3.91
N ILE A 10 6.74 -9.51 -3.35
CA ILE A 10 7.06 -8.18 -2.81
C ILE A 10 6.94 -7.11 -3.89
N THR A 11 7.49 -7.38 -5.07
CA THR A 11 7.44 -6.46 -6.22
C THR A 11 6.00 -6.18 -6.63
N LYS A 12 5.17 -7.22 -6.76
CA LYS A 12 3.74 -7.07 -7.09
C LYS A 12 2.97 -6.25 -6.05
N ILE A 13 3.19 -6.51 -4.76
CA ILE A 13 2.54 -5.73 -3.68
C ILE A 13 2.93 -4.26 -3.78
N SER A 14 4.23 -3.99 -3.99
CA SER A 14 4.76 -2.64 -4.08
C SER A 14 4.19 -1.88 -5.29
N GLU A 15 4.03 -2.54 -6.43
CA GLU A 15 3.38 -1.98 -7.62
C GLU A 15 1.90 -1.66 -7.40
N ILE A 16 1.17 -2.53 -6.66
CA ILE A 16 -0.25 -2.31 -6.35
C ILE A 16 -0.41 -1.09 -5.43
N ILE A 17 0.44 -0.99 -4.40
CA ILE A 17 0.48 0.18 -3.51
C ILE A 17 0.80 1.45 -4.31
N LEU A 18 1.87 1.43 -5.12
CA LEU A 18 2.25 2.58 -5.96
C LEU A 18 1.11 3.01 -6.88
N LYS A 19 0.36 2.05 -7.44
CA LYS A 19 -0.81 2.35 -8.26
C LYS A 19 -1.92 3.00 -7.46
N TYR A 20 -2.28 2.45 -6.29
CA TYR A 20 -3.28 3.03 -5.40
C TYR A 20 -2.91 4.48 -5.04
N GLU A 21 -1.68 4.68 -4.57
CA GLU A 21 -1.15 5.97 -4.18
C GLU A 21 -1.11 6.98 -5.34
N SER A 22 -0.77 6.52 -6.55
CA SER A 22 -0.76 7.36 -7.76
C SER A 22 -2.16 7.76 -8.22
N ASP A 23 -3.14 6.86 -8.10
CA ASP A 23 -4.52 7.09 -8.55
C ASP A 23 -5.24 8.15 -7.69
N PHE A 24 -4.85 8.29 -6.43
CA PHE A 24 -5.52 9.18 -5.48
C PHE A 24 -4.65 10.31 -4.93
N ASN A 25 -3.34 10.28 -5.20
CA ASN A 25 -2.36 11.27 -4.76
C ASN A 25 -2.48 11.59 -3.25
N ASP A 26 -2.72 10.54 -2.48
CA ASP A 26 -3.11 10.58 -1.09
C ASP A 26 -2.29 9.51 -0.35
N GLY A 27 -1.66 9.89 0.75
CA GLY A 27 -0.91 8.97 1.60
C GLY A 27 0.62 9.04 1.49
N LEU A 28 1.27 7.87 1.47
CA LEU A 28 2.73 7.72 1.59
C LEU A 28 3.49 8.31 0.40
N ASN A 29 2.90 8.30 -0.79
CA ASN A 29 3.52 8.79 -2.03
C ASN A 29 3.52 10.32 -2.15
N ILE A 30 2.84 11.06 -1.26
CA ILE A 30 2.87 12.54 -1.27
C ILE A 30 4.31 13.05 -1.11
N GLN A 31 5.13 12.35 -0.32
CA GLN A 31 6.55 12.68 -0.13
C GLN A 31 7.42 12.39 -1.37
N TYR A 32 6.92 11.55 -2.28
CA TYR A 32 7.62 11.07 -3.48
C TYR A 32 6.95 11.55 -4.77
N LYS A 33 6.18 12.65 -4.70
CA LYS A 33 5.29 13.17 -5.75
C LYS A 33 5.86 13.10 -7.18
N ASP A 34 7.17 13.32 -7.32
CA ASP A 34 7.87 13.31 -8.61
C ASP A 34 8.84 12.12 -8.79
N ASN A 35 9.04 11.29 -7.77
CA ASN A 35 10.01 10.18 -7.78
C ASN A 35 9.40 8.83 -7.39
N LYS A 36 8.56 8.30 -8.29
CA LYS A 36 7.88 7.00 -8.14
C LYS A 36 8.85 5.82 -8.03
N ASP A 37 10.02 5.92 -8.66
CA ASP A 37 11.03 4.87 -8.63
C ASP A 37 11.69 4.76 -7.25
N GLU A 38 11.96 5.91 -6.62
CA GLU A 38 12.47 5.97 -5.25
C GLU A 38 11.42 5.47 -4.25
N PHE A 39 10.15 5.87 -4.40
CA PHE A 39 9.05 5.32 -3.60
C PHE A 39 8.98 3.80 -3.70
N LEU A 40 9.01 3.25 -4.93
CA LEU A 40 8.93 1.81 -5.15
C LEU A 40 10.12 1.09 -4.53
N LYS A 41 11.32 1.65 -4.65
CA LYS A 41 12.54 1.08 -4.07
C LYS A 41 12.47 1.04 -2.54
N ASP A 42 12.04 2.13 -1.91
CA ASP A 42 11.93 2.23 -0.46
C ASP A 42 10.83 1.30 0.07
N LEU A 43 9.69 1.24 -0.61
CA LEU A 43 8.61 0.33 -0.28
C LEU A 43 9.03 -1.15 -0.38
N ILE A 44 9.78 -1.52 -1.42
CA ILE A 44 10.34 -2.88 -1.55
C ILE A 44 11.29 -3.19 -0.39
N ASN A 45 12.12 -2.23 0.02
CA ASN A 45 13.06 -2.41 1.14
C ASN A 45 12.33 -2.53 2.48
N GLU A 46 11.28 -1.72 2.67
CA GLU A 46 10.41 -1.76 3.84
C GLU A 46 9.76 -3.14 3.98
N ILE A 47 9.11 -3.63 2.92
CA ILE A 47 8.44 -4.93 2.92
C ILE A 47 9.43 -6.08 3.13
N LYS A 48 10.65 -5.98 2.58
CA LYS A 48 11.70 -6.98 2.79
C LYS A 48 12.20 -7.01 4.24
N THR A 49 12.31 -5.86 4.87
CA THR A 49 12.92 -5.71 6.20
C THR A 49 11.90 -5.99 7.30
N ASN A 50 10.72 -5.37 7.20
CA ASN A 50 9.71 -5.31 8.25
C ASN A 50 8.44 -6.09 7.90
N GLY A 51 8.29 -6.54 6.66
CA GLY A 51 7.05 -7.17 6.18
C GLY A 51 5.97 -6.14 5.86
N VAL A 52 4.71 -6.58 5.78
CA VAL A 52 3.58 -5.73 5.39
C VAL A 52 2.69 -5.26 6.56
N HIS A 53 3.05 -5.56 7.82
CA HIS A 53 2.20 -5.26 8.97
C HIS A 53 1.97 -3.75 9.15
N GLU A 54 3.04 -2.95 9.17
CA GLU A 54 2.93 -1.51 9.37
C GLU A 54 2.16 -0.83 8.23
N LEU A 55 2.34 -1.32 6.99
CA LEU A 55 1.55 -0.87 5.83
C LEU A 55 0.07 -1.20 6.00
N LEU A 56 -0.26 -2.40 6.49
CA LEU A 56 -1.64 -2.81 6.74
C LEU A 56 -2.30 -1.95 7.82
N GLU A 57 -1.61 -1.67 8.92
CA GLU A 57 -2.11 -0.78 9.98
C GLU A 57 -2.39 0.62 9.45
N TYR A 58 -1.45 1.18 8.68
CA TYR A 58 -1.59 2.48 8.04
C TYR A 58 -2.82 2.56 7.14
N TYR A 59 -3.01 1.57 6.25
CA TYR A 59 -4.13 1.57 5.31
C TYR A 59 -5.49 1.31 5.98
N ASN A 60 -5.54 0.49 7.03
CA ASN A 60 -6.73 0.34 7.86
C ASN A 60 -7.11 1.65 8.57
N PHE A 61 -6.13 2.38 9.08
CA PHE A 61 -6.37 3.70 9.66
C PHE A 61 -6.93 4.67 8.60
N CYS A 62 -6.32 4.71 7.40
CA CYS A 62 -6.81 5.53 6.30
C CYS A 62 -8.26 5.20 5.92
N LEU A 63 -8.64 3.92 5.97
CA LEU A 63 -10.00 3.46 5.65
C LEU A 63 -11.03 4.07 6.59
N GLY A 64 -10.72 4.14 7.89
CA GLY A 64 -11.61 4.71 8.91
C GLY A 64 -11.85 6.22 8.78
N TRP A 65 -10.99 6.95 8.07
CA TRP A 65 -11.07 8.41 7.93
C TRP A 65 -11.80 8.88 6.67
N LYS A 66 -12.08 8.00 5.70
CA LYS A 66 -12.73 8.42 4.46
C LYS A 66 -14.24 8.58 4.67
N ASN A 67 -14.79 9.74 4.30
CA ASN A 67 -16.23 10.06 4.38
C ASN A 67 -17.00 9.64 3.10
N ASP A 68 -18.33 9.74 3.08
CA ASP A 68 -19.22 9.23 2.00
C ASP A 68 -19.48 10.26 0.87
N THR A 69 -18.43 10.71 0.19
CA THR A 69 -18.58 11.39 -1.11
C THR A 69 -18.37 10.39 -2.26
N ASN A 70 -18.87 10.70 -3.46
CA ASN A 70 -18.66 9.82 -4.63
C ASN A 70 -17.17 9.61 -4.96
N SER A 71 -16.34 10.64 -4.79
CA SER A 71 -14.89 10.55 -5.01
C SER A 71 -14.19 9.63 -3.99
N THR A 72 -14.69 9.62 -2.75
CA THR A 72 -14.14 8.79 -1.68
C THR A 72 -14.69 7.37 -1.71
N PHE A 73 -15.85 7.09 -2.33
CA PHE A 73 -16.35 5.72 -2.49
C PHE A 73 -15.44 4.85 -3.36
N GLN A 74 -15.02 5.34 -4.53
CA GLN A 74 -14.09 4.60 -5.40
C GLN A 74 -12.74 4.39 -4.73
N GLN A 75 -12.27 5.40 -4.00
CA GLN A 75 -11.04 5.32 -3.22
C GLN A 75 -11.15 4.29 -2.10
N ARG A 76 -12.28 4.27 -1.37
CA ARG A 76 -12.53 3.31 -0.29
C ARG A 76 -12.53 1.88 -0.81
N LYS A 77 -13.20 1.62 -1.93
CA LYS A 77 -13.18 0.29 -2.57
C LYS A 77 -11.77 -0.18 -2.95
N LYS A 78 -10.97 0.69 -3.60
CA LYS A 78 -9.59 0.33 -3.94
C LYS A 78 -8.70 0.13 -2.70
N LEU A 79 -8.98 0.85 -1.62
CA LEU A 79 -8.28 0.71 -0.35
C LEU A 79 -8.64 -0.61 0.35
N GLU A 80 -9.92 -1.01 0.32
CA GLU A 80 -10.38 -2.33 0.81
C GLU A 80 -9.71 -3.47 0.03
N ASP A 81 -9.67 -3.37 -1.30
CA ASP A 81 -8.97 -4.36 -2.15
C ASP A 81 -7.48 -4.47 -1.79
N LEU A 82 -6.81 -3.33 -1.54
CA LEU A 82 -5.42 -3.29 -1.11
C LEU A 82 -5.23 -3.97 0.26
N ILE A 83 -6.08 -3.66 1.24
CA ILE A 83 -6.05 -4.27 2.58
C ILE A 83 -6.15 -5.79 2.49
N LEU A 84 -7.12 -6.31 1.73
CA LEU A 84 -7.30 -7.76 1.54
C LEU A 84 -6.06 -8.43 0.93
N ILE A 85 -5.40 -7.76 -0.02
CA ILE A 85 -4.16 -8.25 -0.62
C ILE A 85 -3.06 -8.35 0.44
N LEU A 86 -2.89 -7.32 1.28
CA LEU A 86 -1.87 -7.27 2.33
C LEU A 86 -2.11 -8.30 3.43
N GLU A 87 -3.36 -8.46 3.89
CA GLU A 87 -3.74 -9.49 4.88
C GLU A 87 -3.40 -10.90 4.41
N GLY A 88 -3.63 -11.20 3.12
CA GLY A 88 -3.27 -12.49 2.52
C GLY A 88 -1.77 -12.79 2.51
N GLN A 89 -0.90 -11.81 2.77
CA GLN A 89 0.57 -12.00 2.84
C GLN A 89 1.07 -12.28 4.25
N ILE A 90 0.23 -12.10 5.26
CA ILE A 90 0.56 -12.28 6.67
C ILE A 90 0.32 -13.73 7.13
N GLN A 91 -0.57 -14.46 6.43
CA GLN A 91 -0.94 -15.87 6.71
C GLN A 91 0.20 -16.84 6.37
#